data_AF-A0A2E0PB16-F1
#
_entry.id   AF-A0A2E0PB16-F1
#
_cell.length_a   1.000
_cell.length_b   1.000
_cell.length_c   1.000
_cell.angle_alpha   90.00
_cell.angle_beta   90.00
_cell.angle_gamma   90.00
#
_symmetry.space_group_name_H-M   'P 1'
#
loop_
_entity.id
_entity.type
_entity.pdbx_description
1 polymer ?
#
loop_
_entity_poly.entity_id
_entity_poly.type
_entity_poly.pdbx_seq_one_letter_code
_entity_poly.pdbx_strand_id
1 'polypeptide(L)'
;MIPIFKIFEGLFKIPKGPKCAECQSVLIGSDCPNMDCPIKVAFWVIRWASPEVGNIPIINDSIAFKLARLNLIIHPADLYELSESDWLQLDEVDKTKYKYLAQHLENSKKMSTESLLFGFRIKGVDFHVAQNLAKKFLVISKLRSMKIEDIKAVDSVSEETAYAIIQWFRDSFNKRILKMLDAQGFKID
;
A
#
# COMPACT_ATOMS: atom_id res chain seq x y z
N MET A 1 20.93 43.00 4.91
CA MET A 1 20.50 41.70 4.34
C MET A 1 19.83 40.93 5.48
N ILE A 2 18.50 40.80 5.46
CA ILE A 2 17.79 40.03 6.49
C ILE A 2 18.08 38.55 6.22
N PRO A 3 18.58 37.77 7.19
CA PRO A 3 18.80 36.34 6.98
C PRO A 3 17.48 35.69 6.58
N ILE A 4 17.49 34.89 5.52
CA ILE A 4 16.31 34.21 4.94
C ILE A 4 15.44 33.55 6.04
N PHE A 5 16.07 33.05 7.11
CA PHE A 5 15.38 32.44 8.24
C PHE A 5 14.38 33.38 8.96
N LYS A 6 14.71 34.68 9.10
CA LYS A 6 13.81 35.69 9.69
C LYS A 6 12.60 36.01 8.82
N ILE A 7 12.65 35.71 7.51
CA ILE A 7 11.52 35.91 6.60
C ILE A 7 10.42 34.87 6.88
N PHE A 8 10.80 33.68 7.38
CA PHE A 8 9.87 32.58 7.65
C PHE A 8 9.44 32.48 9.13
N GLU A 9 9.96 33.35 10.01
CA GLU A 9 9.50 33.45 11.39
C GLU A 9 8.01 33.87 11.42
N GLY A 10 7.14 32.92 11.75
CA GLY A 10 5.69 33.12 11.88
C GLY A 10 4.84 32.60 10.72
N LEU A 11 5.44 32.19 9.59
CA LEU A 11 4.70 31.64 8.45
C LEU A 11 4.25 30.18 8.67
N PHE A 12 4.96 29.45 9.51
CA PHE A 12 4.64 28.05 9.82
C PHE A 12 4.35 27.88 11.30
N LYS A 13 3.09 27.60 11.63
CA LYS A 13 2.74 27.08 12.96
C LYS A 13 3.26 25.65 13.03
N ILE A 14 4.28 25.41 13.85
CA ILE A 14 4.72 24.05 14.16
C ILE A 14 3.52 23.31 14.73
N PRO A 15 3.05 22.21 14.11
CA PRO A 15 1.94 21.44 14.66
C PRO A 15 2.30 21.00 16.07
N LYS A 16 1.41 21.22 17.03
CA LYS A 16 1.59 20.82 18.44
C LYS A 16 0.64 19.67 18.74
N GLY A 17 1.14 18.65 19.45
CA GLY A 17 0.34 17.48 19.83
C GLY A 17 1.21 16.27 20.18
N PRO A 18 0.60 15.16 20.61
CA PRO A 18 1.31 13.91 20.82
C PRO A 18 1.98 13.46 19.51
N LYS A 19 3.16 12.85 19.63
CA LYS A 19 3.95 12.38 18.49
C LYS A 19 3.78 10.88 18.30
N CYS A 20 3.76 10.42 17.06
CA CYS A 20 3.86 9.02 16.71
C CYS A 20 5.19 8.44 17.21
N ALA A 21 5.13 7.32 17.94
CA ALA A 21 6.33 6.66 18.46
C ALA A 21 7.31 6.22 17.35
N GLU A 22 6.80 5.89 16.17
CA GLU A 22 7.61 5.35 15.07
C GLU A 22 8.21 6.42 14.16
N CYS A 23 7.42 7.42 13.75
CA CYS A 23 7.84 8.40 12.74
C CYS A 23 7.84 9.85 13.24
N GLN A 24 7.55 10.09 14.53
CA GLN A 24 7.58 11.41 15.18
C GLN A 24 6.63 12.47 14.60
N SER A 25 5.78 12.09 13.64
CA SER A 25 4.70 12.95 13.12
C SER A 25 3.70 13.28 14.22
N VAL A 26 3.17 14.50 14.19
CA VAL A 26 2.12 14.93 15.13
C VAL A 26 0.82 14.21 14.79
N LEU A 27 0.23 13.55 15.78
CA LEU A 27 -1.00 12.76 15.60
C LEU A 27 -2.22 13.67 15.40
N ILE A 28 -3.17 13.20 14.61
CA ILE A 28 -4.50 13.80 14.47
C ILE A 28 -5.49 12.87 15.20
N GLY A 29 -5.92 13.26 16.39
CA GLY A 29 -6.60 12.34 17.31
C GLY A 29 -5.63 11.22 17.75
N SER A 30 -6.01 9.96 17.54
CA SER A 30 -5.15 8.79 17.77
C SER A 30 -4.36 8.35 16.53
N ASP A 31 -4.61 8.95 15.36
CA ASP A 31 -4.08 8.45 14.09
C ASP A 31 -2.86 9.24 13.62
N CYS A 32 -1.85 8.50 13.17
CA CYS A 32 -0.70 9.10 12.49
C CYS A 32 -1.12 9.55 11.08
N PRO A 33 -0.91 10.82 10.68
CA PRO A 33 -1.26 11.26 9.32
C PRO A 33 -0.24 10.81 8.27
N ASN A 34 0.99 10.44 8.68
CA ASN A 34 2.05 10.02 7.77
C ASN A 34 1.76 8.62 7.21
N MET A 35 1.56 8.53 5.89
CA MET A 35 1.31 7.28 5.17
C MET A 35 2.57 6.40 5.06
N ASP A 36 3.75 7.01 5.16
CA ASP A 36 5.06 6.33 5.14
C ASP A 36 5.51 5.93 6.56
N CYS A 37 4.65 6.13 7.57
CA CYS A 37 4.91 5.65 8.91
C CYS A 37 5.14 4.13 8.88
N PRO A 38 6.19 3.58 9.52
CA PRO A 38 6.48 2.14 9.49
C PRO A 38 5.30 1.26 9.89
N ILE A 39 4.48 1.68 10.87
CA ILE A 39 3.22 1.00 11.24
C ILE A 39 2.27 0.90 10.04
N LYS A 40 2.07 1.98 9.31
CA LYS A 40 1.11 2.02 8.19
C LYS A 40 1.61 1.23 6.99
N VAL A 41 2.91 1.27 6.73
CA VAL A 41 3.52 0.45 5.67
C VAL A 41 3.41 -1.03 6.04
N ALA A 42 3.76 -1.40 7.27
CA ALA A 42 3.66 -2.77 7.76
C ALA A 42 2.22 -3.30 7.64
N PHE A 43 1.21 -2.56 8.11
CA PHE A 43 -0.20 -2.98 7.96
C PHE A 43 -0.65 -3.13 6.51
N TRP A 44 -0.11 -2.33 5.60
CA TRP A 44 -0.40 -2.50 4.17
C TRP A 44 0.19 -3.80 3.65
N VAL A 45 1.45 -4.08 3.98
CA VAL A 45 2.15 -5.30 3.57
C VAL A 45 1.53 -6.55 4.20
N ILE A 46 1.11 -6.50 5.46
CA ILE A 46 0.41 -7.60 6.12
C ILE A 46 -0.90 -7.91 5.39
N ARG A 47 -1.69 -6.88 5.02
CA ARG A 47 -2.87 -7.09 4.18
C ARG A 47 -2.51 -7.70 2.83
N TRP A 48 -1.47 -7.21 2.19
CA TRP A 48 -1.03 -7.73 0.89
C TRP A 48 -0.59 -9.20 0.96
N ALA A 49 0.02 -9.60 2.06
CA ALA A 49 0.44 -10.98 2.31
C ALA A 49 -0.70 -11.90 2.76
N SER A 50 -1.89 -11.38 3.06
CA SER A 50 -3.00 -12.17 3.60
C SER A 50 -3.51 -13.23 2.61
N PRO A 51 -4.19 -14.28 3.10
CA PRO A 51 -4.72 -15.34 2.25
C PRO A 51 -5.62 -14.87 1.10
N GLU A 52 -6.39 -13.79 1.33
CA GLU A 52 -7.31 -13.20 0.35
C GLU A 52 -6.60 -12.40 -0.75
N VAL A 53 -5.33 -12.05 -0.54
CA VAL A 53 -4.53 -11.23 -1.45
C VAL A 53 -3.40 -12.07 -2.03
N GLY A 54 -2.19 -11.95 -1.49
CA GLY A 54 -1.01 -12.63 -2.03
C GLY A 54 -0.75 -14.01 -1.49
N ASN A 55 -1.38 -14.38 -0.36
CA ASN A 55 -1.14 -15.62 0.37
C ASN A 55 0.37 -15.89 0.54
N ILE A 56 1.05 -15.03 1.30
CA ILE A 56 2.50 -15.09 1.55
C ILE A 56 2.73 -15.32 3.05
N PRO A 57 2.60 -16.56 3.56
CA PRO A 57 2.45 -16.83 5.00
C PRO A 57 3.68 -16.45 5.86
N ILE A 58 4.84 -16.30 5.23
CA ILE A 58 6.09 -15.95 5.92
C ILE A 58 6.04 -14.50 6.40
N ILE A 59 5.40 -13.61 5.62
CA ILE A 59 5.31 -12.19 5.97
C ILE A 59 4.26 -12.03 7.08
N ASN A 60 4.73 -12.10 8.32
CA ASN A 60 3.96 -11.80 9.52
C ASN A 60 4.21 -10.34 9.98
N ASP A 61 3.56 -9.96 11.08
CA ASP A 61 3.70 -8.62 11.67
C ASP A 61 5.17 -8.25 11.91
N SER A 62 5.96 -9.13 12.54
CA SER A 62 7.36 -8.86 12.86
C SER A 62 8.20 -8.56 11.63
N ILE A 63 8.09 -9.40 10.58
CA ILE A 63 8.81 -9.23 9.32
C ILE A 63 8.37 -7.93 8.62
N ALA A 64 7.06 -7.69 8.50
CA ALA A 64 6.55 -6.49 7.85
C ALA A 64 7.01 -5.21 8.56
N PHE A 65 7.02 -5.21 9.90
CA PHE A 65 7.52 -4.11 10.70
C PHE A 65 9.03 -3.89 10.55
N LYS A 66 9.83 -4.94 10.53
CA LYS A 66 11.29 -4.84 10.32
C LYS A 66 11.62 -4.27 8.95
N LEU A 67 10.99 -4.80 7.89
CA LEU A 67 11.15 -4.29 6.53
C LEU A 67 10.82 -2.80 6.45
N ALA A 68 9.68 -2.38 7.02
CA ALA A 68 9.24 -0.99 7.00
C ALA A 68 10.18 -0.07 7.82
N ARG A 69 10.65 -0.50 9.00
CA ARG A 69 11.58 0.28 9.83
C ARG A 69 12.97 0.42 9.22
N LEU A 70 13.42 -0.59 8.47
CA LEU A 70 14.67 -0.55 7.72
C LEU A 70 14.54 0.24 6.41
N ASN A 71 13.36 0.80 6.10
CA ASN A 71 13.05 1.46 4.83
C ASN A 71 13.34 0.58 3.59
N LEU A 72 13.28 -0.74 3.75
CA LEU A 72 13.38 -1.68 2.63
C LEU A 72 12.08 -1.68 1.80
N ILE A 73 10.97 -1.29 2.42
CA ILE A 73 9.67 -1.17 1.79
C ILE A 73 8.99 0.14 2.23
N ILE A 74 8.20 0.70 1.32
CA ILE A 74 7.22 1.76 1.60
C ILE A 74 5.83 1.39 1.06
N HIS A 75 5.75 0.39 0.18
CA HIS A 75 4.51 -0.18 -0.33
C HIS A 75 4.70 -1.65 -0.74
N PRO A 76 3.62 -2.43 -0.94
CA PRO A 76 3.73 -3.86 -1.21
C PRO A 76 4.46 -4.23 -2.51
N ALA A 77 4.51 -3.35 -3.51
CA ALA A 77 5.25 -3.63 -4.74
C ALA A 77 6.78 -3.76 -4.51
N ASP A 78 7.32 -3.18 -3.44
CA ASP A 78 8.75 -3.26 -3.12
C ASP A 78 9.16 -4.69 -2.76
N LEU A 79 8.24 -5.50 -2.23
CA LEU A 79 8.50 -6.90 -1.87
C LEU A 79 9.06 -7.73 -3.02
N TYR A 80 8.70 -7.35 -4.26
CA TYR A 80 9.08 -8.04 -5.49
C TYR A 80 10.41 -7.51 -6.07
N GLU A 81 10.98 -6.45 -5.50
CA GLU A 81 12.28 -5.90 -5.87
C GLU A 81 13.37 -6.19 -4.84
N LEU A 82 13.01 -6.64 -3.64
CA LEU A 82 13.96 -7.03 -2.59
C LEU A 82 14.84 -8.21 -3.04
N SER A 83 16.15 -8.06 -2.80
CA SER A 83 17.15 -9.08 -3.07
C SER A 83 17.16 -10.17 -1.98
N GLU A 84 17.77 -11.33 -2.27
CA GLU A 84 18.01 -12.36 -1.24
C GLU A 84 18.73 -11.80 -0.01
N SER A 85 19.73 -10.94 -0.21
CA SER A 85 20.44 -10.30 0.89
C SER A 85 19.54 -9.41 1.74
N ASP A 86 18.55 -8.74 1.14
CA ASP A 86 17.63 -7.90 1.90
C ASP A 86 16.75 -8.73 2.82
N TRP A 87 16.41 -9.95 2.42
CA TRP A 87 15.64 -10.90 3.23
C TRP A 87 16.48 -11.58 4.30
N LEU A 88 17.70 -12.03 3.95
CA LEU A 88 18.58 -12.75 4.87
C LEU A 88 19.17 -11.89 5.99
N GLN A 89 19.09 -10.55 5.89
CA GLN A 89 19.44 -9.67 7.01
C GLN A 89 18.39 -9.68 8.14
N LEU A 90 17.20 -10.24 7.88
CA LEU A 90 16.17 -10.42 8.90
C LEU A 90 16.44 -11.74 9.64
N ASP A 91 16.70 -11.66 10.95
CA ASP A 91 17.00 -12.85 11.79
C ASP A 91 15.95 -13.98 11.70
N GLU A 92 14.73 -13.65 11.29
CA GLU A 92 13.61 -14.59 11.17
C GLU A 92 13.59 -15.34 9.83
N VAL A 93 14.39 -14.93 8.85
CA VAL A 93 14.41 -15.47 7.48
C VAL A 93 15.76 -16.12 7.21
N ASP A 94 15.81 -17.44 7.37
CA ASP A 94 16.93 -18.25 6.90
C ASP A 94 16.80 -18.60 5.40
N LYS A 95 17.81 -19.26 4.84
CA LYS A 95 17.82 -19.67 3.42
C LYS A 95 16.65 -20.59 3.03
N THR A 96 16.17 -21.41 3.95
CA THR A 96 15.05 -22.33 3.69
C THR A 96 13.74 -21.55 3.61
N LYS A 97 13.51 -20.65 4.58
CA LYS A 97 12.38 -19.72 4.56
C LYS A 97 12.44 -18.80 3.36
N TYR A 98 13.60 -18.27 3.00
CA TYR A 98 13.75 -17.44 1.79
C TYR A 98 13.31 -18.18 0.53
N LYS A 99 13.68 -19.45 0.34
CA LYS A 99 13.19 -20.24 -0.80
C LYS A 99 11.68 -20.38 -0.81
N TYR A 100 11.07 -20.64 0.35
CA TYR A 100 9.62 -20.70 0.50
C TYR A 100 8.96 -19.34 0.21
N LEU A 101 9.59 -18.24 0.65
CA LEU A 101 9.15 -16.87 0.42
C LEU A 101 9.16 -16.52 -1.06
N ALA A 102 10.27 -16.76 -1.74
CA ALA A 102 10.43 -16.50 -3.16
C ALA A 102 9.39 -17.26 -3.99
N GLN A 103 9.10 -18.51 -3.63
CA GLN A 103 8.04 -19.28 -4.29
C GLN A 103 6.65 -18.63 -4.11
N HIS A 104 6.32 -18.17 -2.90
CA HIS A 104 5.05 -17.51 -2.63
C HIS A 104 4.94 -16.14 -3.29
N LEU A 105 6.01 -15.34 -3.30
CA LEU A 105 6.07 -14.08 -4.04
C LEU A 105 5.80 -14.33 -5.53
N GLU A 106 6.45 -15.32 -6.14
CA GLU A 106 6.22 -15.64 -7.55
C GLU A 106 4.78 -16.12 -7.82
N ASN A 107 4.24 -16.99 -6.96
CA ASN A 107 2.85 -17.44 -7.08
C ASN A 107 1.83 -16.30 -6.94
N SER A 108 2.12 -15.33 -6.06
CA SER A 108 1.24 -14.20 -5.77
C SER A 108 1.05 -13.27 -6.98
N LYS A 109 1.93 -13.31 -7.99
CA LYS A 109 1.77 -12.57 -9.25
C LYS A 109 0.52 -12.97 -10.04
N LYS A 110 -0.07 -14.14 -9.73
CA LYS A 110 -1.32 -14.65 -10.30
C LYS A 110 -2.58 -14.17 -9.57
N MET A 111 -2.45 -13.20 -8.65
CA MET A 111 -3.58 -12.58 -7.96
C MET A 111 -4.69 -12.18 -8.93
N SER A 112 -5.93 -12.39 -8.52
CA SER A 112 -7.09 -11.91 -9.27
C SER A 112 -7.28 -10.40 -9.08
N THR A 113 -8.13 -9.81 -9.95
CA THR A 113 -8.43 -8.37 -9.92
C THR A 113 -9.02 -7.95 -8.57
N GLU A 114 -9.90 -8.75 -7.97
CA GLU A 114 -10.48 -8.47 -6.65
C GLU A 114 -9.42 -8.52 -5.53
N SER A 115 -8.50 -9.48 -5.56
CA SER A 115 -7.40 -9.57 -4.60
C SER A 115 -6.50 -8.34 -4.67
N LEU A 116 -6.15 -7.89 -5.89
CA LEU A 116 -5.38 -6.66 -6.09
C LEU A 116 -6.11 -5.43 -5.54
N LEU A 117 -7.39 -5.26 -5.87
CA LEU A 117 -8.19 -4.12 -5.41
C LEU A 117 -8.30 -4.06 -3.89
N PHE A 118 -8.49 -5.20 -3.25
CA PHE A 118 -8.51 -5.29 -1.79
C PHE A 118 -7.13 -4.98 -1.19
N GLY A 119 -6.07 -5.50 -1.82
CA GLY A 119 -4.67 -5.28 -1.44
C GLY A 119 -4.20 -3.82 -1.55
N PHE A 120 -4.76 -3.02 -2.45
CA PHE A 120 -4.40 -1.61 -2.65
C PHE A 120 -4.76 -0.68 -1.49
N ARG A 121 -5.54 -1.15 -0.50
CA ARG A 121 -5.93 -0.38 0.69
C ARG A 121 -6.63 0.94 0.31
N ILE A 122 -7.54 0.87 -0.66
CA ILE A 122 -8.40 2.00 -1.03
C ILE A 122 -9.45 2.20 0.06
N LYS A 123 -9.63 3.44 0.53
CA LYS A 123 -10.62 3.75 1.57
C LYS A 123 -12.02 3.36 1.10
N GLY A 124 -12.74 2.61 1.93
CA GLY A 124 -14.09 2.15 1.63
C GLY A 124 -14.17 0.94 0.68
N VAL A 125 -13.03 0.41 0.23
CA VAL A 125 -12.97 -0.84 -0.55
C VAL A 125 -12.60 -1.97 0.38
N ASP A 126 -13.63 -2.68 0.87
CA ASP A 126 -13.46 -3.98 1.48
C ASP A 126 -13.42 -5.10 0.41
N PHE A 127 -13.34 -6.35 0.85
CA PHE A 127 -13.28 -7.48 -0.08
C PHE A 127 -14.56 -7.64 -0.91
N HIS A 128 -15.73 -7.31 -0.35
CA HIS A 128 -17.01 -7.40 -1.08
C HIS A 128 -17.10 -6.35 -2.18
N VAL A 129 -16.73 -5.10 -1.86
CA VAL A 129 -16.62 -4.01 -2.84
C VAL A 129 -15.59 -4.35 -3.92
N ALA A 130 -14.43 -4.91 -3.55
CA ALA A 130 -13.40 -5.34 -4.49
C ALA A 130 -13.92 -6.40 -5.48
N GLN A 131 -14.68 -7.38 -5.00
CA GLN A 131 -15.34 -8.38 -5.85
C GLN A 131 -16.35 -7.74 -6.82
N ASN A 132 -17.17 -6.81 -6.34
CA ASN A 132 -18.18 -6.14 -7.19
C ASN A 132 -17.52 -5.27 -8.27
N LEU A 133 -16.43 -4.57 -7.92
CA LEU A 133 -15.61 -3.83 -8.87
C LEU A 133 -14.98 -4.75 -9.92
N ALA A 134 -14.37 -5.86 -9.49
CA ALA A 134 -13.74 -6.82 -10.38
C ALA A 134 -14.74 -7.45 -11.37
N LYS A 135 -15.96 -7.79 -10.92
CA LYS A 135 -17.03 -8.30 -11.79
C LYS A 135 -17.43 -7.30 -12.89
N LYS A 136 -17.50 -6.00 -12.56
CA LYS A 136 -17.94 -4.98 -13.52
C LYS A 136 -16.83 -4.58 -14.49
N PHE A 137 -15.60 -4.41 -14.01
CA PHE A 137 -14.51 -3.82 -14.80
C PHE A 137 -13.51 -4.84 -15.33
N LEU A 138 -13.46 -6.05 -14.76
CA LEU A 138 -12.61 -7.19 -15.14
C LEU A 138 -11.11 -6.98 -14.93
N VAL A 139 -10.57 -5.82 -15.28
CA VAL A 139 -9.14 -5.49 -15.27
C VAL A 139 -8.89 -4.13 -14.62
N ILE A 140 -7.72 -3.97 -13.98
CA ILE A 140 -7.36 -2.77 -13.22
C ILE A 140 -7.22 -1.55 -14.14
N SER A 141 -6.73 -1.74 -15.37
CA SER A 141 -6.56 -0.69 -16.39
C SER A 141 -7.83 0.09 -16.66
N LYS A 142 -9.00 -0.57 -16.71
CA LYS A 142 -10.29 0.10 -16.95
C LYS A 142 -10.65 1.09 -15.85
N LEU A 143 -10.29 0.81 -14.59
CA LEU A 143 -10.58 1.71 -13.47
C LEU A 143 -9.85 3.05 -13.55
N ARG A 144 -8.77 3.15 -14.33
CA ARG A 144 -7.95 4.37 -14.45
C ARG A 144 -8.67 5.53 -15.15
N SER A 145 -9.66 5.23 -16.01
CA SER A 145 -10.37 6.22 -16.84
C SER A 145 -11.87 6.30 -16.57
N MET A 146 -12.35 5.68 -15.49
CA MET A 146 -13.78 5.66 -15.18
C MET A 146 -14.28 7.01 -14.69
N LYS A 147 -15.54 7.30 -15.01
CA LYS A 147 -16.28 8.40 -14.41
C LYS A 147 -16.80 7.97 -13.05
N ILE A 148 -17.12 8.95 -12.20
CA ILE A 148 -17.61 8.66 -10.85
C ILE A 148 -18.96 7.95 -10.88
N GLU A 149 -19.81 8.28 -11.85
CA GLU A 149 -21.12 7.69 -12.05
C GLU A 149 -21.02 6.19 -12.32
N ASP A 150 -20.02 5.76 -13.09
CA ASP A 150 -19.79 4.35 -13.43
C ASP A 150 -19.40 3.54 -12.18
N ILE A 151 -18.58 4.13 -11.31
CA ILE A 151 -18.13 3.51 -10.06
C ILE A 151 -19.26 3.51 -9.02
N LYS A 152 -20.04 4.60 -8.91
CA LYS A 152 -21.21 4.67 -8.02
C LYS A 152 -22.31 3.67 -8.39
N ALA A 153 -22.40 3.27 -9.65
CA ALA A 153 -23.31 2.24 -10.11
C ALA A 153 -22.82 0.81 -9.80
N VAL A 154 -21.78 0.63 -8.99
CA VAL A 154 -21.36 -0.67 -8.46
C VAL A 154 -22.06 -0.89 -7.12
N ASP A 155 -22.59 -2.09 -6.93
CA ASP A 155 -23.28 -2.44 -5.70
C ASP A 155 -22.37 -2.28 -4.47
N SER A 156 -22.95 -1.76 -3.38
CA SER A 156 -22.27 -1.45 -2.12
C SER A 156 -21.18 -0.36 -2.19
N VAL A 157 -21.13 0.44 -3.27
CA VAL A 157 -20.21 1.59 -3.37
C VAL A 157 -20.90 2.90 -3.02
N SER A 158 -20.48 3.53 -1.92
CA SER A 158 -20.92 4.89 -1.58
C SER A 158 -20.25 5.94 -2.47
N GLU A 159 -20.79 7.16 -2.44
CA GLU A 159 -20.19 8.29 -3.15
C GLU A 159 -18.76 8.59 -2.64
N GLU A 160 -18.53 8.54 -1.33
CA GLU A 160 -17.20 8.73 -0.75
C GLU A 160 -16.21 7.65 -1.20
N THR A 161 -16.65 6.40 -1.27
CA THR A 161 -15.83 5.28 -1.78
C THR A 161 -15.53 5.46 -3.26
N ALA A 162 -16.50 5.89 -4.06
CA ALA A 162 -16.28 6.15 -5.49
C ALA A 162 -15.23 7.26 -5.71
N TYR A 163 -15.31 8.36 -4.94
CA TYR A 163 -14.28 9.39 -4.95
C TYR A 163 -12.91 8.84 -4.53
N ALA A 164 -12.85 8.03 -3.47
CA ALA A 164 -11.60 7.45 -2.98
C ALA A 164 -10.93 6.54 -4.03
N ILE A 165 -11.70 5.73 -4.75
CA ILE A 165 -11.21 4.89 -5.85
C ILE A 165 -10.61 5.76 -6.96
N ILE A 166 -11.34 6.77 -7.43
CA ILE A 166 -10.85 7.67 -8.49
C ILE A 166 -9.56 8.37 -8.06
N GLN A 167 -9.52 8.89 -6.84
CA GLN A 167 -8.34 9.58 -6.33
C GLN A 167 -7.14 8.63 -6.24
N TRP A 168 -7.36 7.40 -5.78
CA TRP A 168 -6.29 6.40 -5.69
C TRP A 168 -5.65 6.14 -7.06
N PHE A 169 -6.45 5.94 -8.12
CA PHE A 169 -5.93 5.71 -9.47
C PHE A 169 -5.33 6.95 -10.15
N ARG A 170 -5.69 8.16 -9.69
CA ARG A 170 -5.14 9.42 -10.22
C ARG A 170 -3.83 9.81 -9.54
N ASP A 171 -3.62 9.38 -8.31
CA ASP A 171 -2.43 9.66 -7.53
C ASP A 171 -1.15 9.15 -8.21
N SER A 172 -0.11 9.99 -8.20
CA SER A 172 1.14 9.70 -8.91
C SER A 172 1.97 8.58 -8.27
N PHE A 173 1.91 8.44 -6.95
CA PHE A 173 2.59 7.40 -6.20
C PHE A 173 1.93 6.04 -6.46
N ASN A 174 0.60 5.98 -6.44
CA ASN A 174 -0.13 4.75 -6.77
C ASN A 174 0.03 4.34 -8.25
N LYS A 175 0.12 5.30 -9.18
CA LYS A 175 0.48 5.01 -10.57
C LYS A 175 1.86 4.37 -10.69
N ARG A 176 2.83 4.76 -9.85
CA ARG A 176 4.15 4.12 -9.79
C ARG A 176 4.03 2.68 -9.29
N ILE A 177 3.27 2.45 -8.22
CA ILE A 177 2.98 1.09 -7.72
C ILE A 177 2.43 0.20 -8.83
N LEU A 178 1.43 0.67 -9.58
CA LEU A 178 0.85 -0.10 -10.68
C LEU A 178 1.88 -0.45 -11.76
N LYS A 179 2.80 0.47 -12.10
CA LYS A 179 3.87 0.20 -13.06
C LYS A 179 4.88 -0.82 -12.54
N MET A 180 5.23 -0.75 -11.25
CA MET A 180 6.14 -1.70 -10.63
C MET A 180 5.53 -3.11 -10.62
N LEU A 181 4.26 -3.24 -10.25
CA LEU A 181 3.56 -4.52 -10.28
C LEU A 181 3.44 -5.07 -11.72
N ASP A 182 3.09 -4.22 -12.68
CA ASP A 182 3.03 -4.61 -14.10
C ASP A 182 4.38 -5.13 -14.60
N ALA A 183 5.49 -4.45 -14.28
CA ALA A 183 6.85 -4.88 -14.62
C ALA A 183 7.23 -6.23 -13.97
N GLN A 184 6.62 -6.58 -12.84
CA GLN A 184 6.81 -7.85 -12.15
C GLN A 184 5.92 -8.98 -12.69
N GLY A 185 5.03 -8.69 -13.65
CA GLY A 185 4.16 -9.67 -14.30
C GLY A 185 2.77 -9.80 -13.68
N PHE A 186 2.34 -8.84 -12.85
CA PHE A 186 0.96 -8.80 -12.37
C PHE A 186 -0.01 -8.45 -13.50
N LYS A 187 -1.20 -9.04 -13.47
CA LYS A 187 -2.26 -8.70 -14.43
C LYS A 187 -2.91 -7.36 -14.08
N ILE A 188 -2.32 -6.28 -14.58
CA ILE A 188 -2.84 -4.92 -14.42
C ILE A 188 -3.75 -4.52 -15.60
N ASP A 189 -3.51 -5.09 -16.78
CA ASP A 189 -4.27 -4.81 -18.02
C ASP A 189 -5.34 -5.85 -18.39
#